data_AF-A0A0X8JQV9-F1
#
_entry.id   AF-A0A0X8JQV9-F1
#
_cell.length_a   1.000
_cell.length_b   1.000
_cell.length_c   1.000
_cell.angle_alpha   90.00
_cell.angle_beta   90.00
_cell.angle_gamma   90.00
#
_symmetry.space_group_name_H-M   'P 1'
#
loop_
_entity.id
_entity.type
_entity.pdbx_description
1 polymer ?
#
loop_
_entity_poly.entity_id
_entity_poly.type
_entity_poly.pdbx_seq_one_letter_code
_entity_poly.pdbx_strand_id
1 'polypeptide(L)'
;MKYFCMVPICFFLFACRPVHVTRQYYDEYVNPVASIDYEDAASADIPAVFLDNYYLVDSRLVRLLDQLDLGGESPDSSWVDAQKAGHPWIEFMAVLDNDLLFVSGDEYLGYDAAVRNLLEQTGEGEKRIILKHDGRCLLVHASQAGPDRLRTVVVEINVDRIMIDSTSTDMFLAVDEELVQHPDKSGSFASLLKKLSRSRKYSGRSRVDGQRLYWIRSMAADNLVYLYRG
;
A
#
# COMPACT_ATOMS: atom_id res chain seq x y z
N MET A 1 -32.21 61.44 2.38
CA MET A 1 -31.75 60.40 1.43
C MET A 1 -30.26 60.23 1.69
N LYS A 2 -29.77 59.29 2.53
CA LYS A 2 -29.84 57.81 2.49
C LYS A 2 -29.45 57.26 1.11
N TYR A 3 -28.56 56.26 1.14
CA TYR A 3 -27.92 55.47 0.07
C TYR A 3 -26.46 55.84 -0.22
N PHE A 4 -25.46 54.98 0.00
CA PHE A 4 -25.40 53.69 0.71
C PHE A 4 -23.89 53.34 0.80
N CYS A 5 -23.40 53.08 2.01
CA CYS A 5 -22.13 52.40 2.24
C CYS A 5 -22.17 51.03 1.57
N MET A 6 -21.48 50.83 0.44
CA MET A 6 -21.42 49.50 -0.17
C MET A 6 -20.18 49.31 -1.04
N VAL A 7 -19.00 49.67 -0.52
CA VAL A 7 -17.73 49.35 -1.22
C VAL A 7 -16.69 48.62 -0.36
N PRO A 8 -16.61 48.71 0.99
CA PRO A 8 -15.60 47.93 1.70
C PRO A 8 -16.04 46.53 2.14
N ILE A 9 -17.34 46.18 2.05
CA ILE A 9 -17.85 44.90 2.56
C ILE A 9 -17.59 43.72 1.60
N CYS A 10 -17.43 43.97 0.29
CA CYS A 10 -17.22 42.90 -0.69
C CYS A 10 -15.81 42.27 -0.64
N PHE A 11 -14.80 42.95 -0.07
CA PHE A 11 -13.46 42.37 0.08
C PHE A 11 -13.30 41.46 1.31
N PHE A 12 -14.19 41.56 2.30
CA PHE A 12 -14.12 40.73 3.51
C PHE A 12 -14.84 39.38 3.39
N LEU A 13 -15.63 39.17 2.34
CA LEU A 13 -16.38 37.92 2.16
C LEU A 13 -15.64 36.85 1.33
N PHE A 14 -14.51 37.18 0.69
CA PHE A 14 -13.66 36.20 -0.01
C PHE A 14 -12.53 35.61 0.84
N ALA A 15 -12.34 36.08 2.08
CA ALA A 15 -11.27 35.60 2.97
C ALA A 15 -11.70 34.49 3.95
N CYS A 16 -12.96 34.03 3.91
CA CYS A 16 -13.49 33.06 4.88
C CYS A 16 -13.67 31.64 4.34
N ARG A 17 -12.81 31.18 3.42
CA ARG A 17 -12.66 29.74 3.13
C ARG A 17 -11.21 29.21 3.01
N PRO A 18 -10.24 29.59 3.87
CA PRO A 18 -8.98 28.86 3.92
C PRO A 18 -9.02 27.67 4.89
N VAL A 19 -10.00 27.57 5.81
CA VAL A 19 -9.91 26.62 6.95
C VAL A 19 -9.97 25.14 6.51
N HIS A 20 -10.77 24.80 5.50
CA HIS A 20 -10.86 23.41 5.02
C HIS A 20 -9.61 22.97 4.26
N VAL A 21 -9.10 23.84 3.37
CA VAL A 21 -7.90 23.54 2.58
C VAL A 21 -6.67 23.47 3.48
N THR A 22 -6.53 24.39 4.45
CA THR A 22 -5.42 24.30 5.43
C THR A 22 -5.53 23.09 6.32
N ARG A 23 -6.73 22.61 6.64
CA ARG A 23 -6.89 21.42 7.48
C ARG A 23 -6.59 20.14 6.72
N GLN A 24 -7.04 19.99 5.47
CA GLN A 24 -6.59 18.90 4.59
C GLN A 24 -5.08 18.93 4.41
N TYR A 25 -4.50 20.10 4.10
CA TYR A 25 -3.06 20.23 3.93
C TYR A 25 -2.28 19.91 5.22
N TYR A 26 -2.83 20.28 6.37
CA TYR A 26 -2.26 19.94 7.68
C TYR A 26 -2.37 18.44 7.96
N ASP A 27 -3.53 17.85 7.70
CA ASP A 27 -3.80 16.42 7.92
C ASP A 27 -3.11 15.52 6.88
N GLU A 28 -2.62 16.05 5.76
CA GLU A 28 -1.97 15.32 4.67
C GLU A 28 -0.43 15.47 4.72
N TYR A 29 0.09 16.67 5.01
CA TYR A 29 1.52 16.97 4.93
C TYR A 29 2.19 17.29 6.27
N VAL A 30 1.45 17.77 7.27
CA VAL A 30 2.03 18.19 8.57
C VAL A 30 1.83 17.13 9.65
N ASN A 31 0.66 16.49 9.66
CA ASN A 31 0.30 15.43 10.58
C ASN A 31 -0.57 14.39 9.85
N PRO A 32 0.02 13.63 8.89
CA PRO A 32 -0.67 12.51 8.27
C PRO A 32 -1.27 11.63 9.35
N VAL A 33 -2.59 11.48 9.33
CA VAL A 33 -3.26 10.48 10.17
C VAL A 33 -2.76 9.13 9.68
N ALA A 34 -1.75 8.59 10.36
CA ALA A 34 -1.19 7.31 10.02
C ALA A 34 -2.34 6.28 10.00
N SER A 35 -2.47 5.57 8.88
CA SER A 35 -3.42 4.45 8.74
C SER A 35 -3.17 3.39 9.82
N ILE A 36 -1.94 3.36 10.34
CA ILE A 36 -1.44 2.44 11.35
C ILE A 36 -0.84 3.23 12.52
N ASP A 37 -1.24 2.90 13.73
CA ASP A 37 -0.69 3.50 14.95
C ASP A 37 0.65 2.82 15.32
N TYR A 38 1.75 3.51 15.07
CA TYR A 38 3.11 3.07 15.40
C TYR A 38 3.43 3.20 16.90
N GLU A 39 2.72 4.05 17.63
CA GLU A 39 2.93 4.26 19.08
C GLU A 39 2.23 3.17 19.89
N ASP A 40 1.12 2.62 19.40
CA ASP A 40 0.40 1.50 20.01
C ASP A 40 0.93 0.12 19.56
N ALA A 41 2.25 0.06 19.31
CA ALA A 41 2.99 -1.18 19.25
C ALA A 41 2.87 -1.86 20.62
N ALA A 42 2.02 -2.88 20.72
CA ALA A 42 2.11 -3.78 21.86
C ALA A 42 3.56 -4.26 21.88
N SER A 43 4.25 -4.09 23.01
CA SER A 43 5.55 -4.72 23.32
C SER A 43 5.38 -6.24 23.30
N ALA A 44 5.09 -6.79 22.14
CA ALA A 44 5.17 -8.19 21.85
C ALA A 44 6.65 -8.49 21.81
N ASP A 45 7.06 -9.45 22.63
CA ASP A 45 8.37 -10.09 22.53
C ASP A 45 8.38 -10.89 21.22
N ILE A 46 8.49 -10.17 20.09
CA ILE A 46 8.43 -10.74 18.75
C ILE A 46 9.71 -11.53 18.53
N PRO A 47 9.63 -12.80 18.09
CA PRO A 47 10.81 -13.61 17.83
C PRO A 47 11.78 -12.93 16.86
N ALA A 48 13.08 -12.89 17.20
CA ALA A 48 14.11 -12.26 16.38
C ALA A 48 14.14 -12.80 14.94
N VAL A 49 14.00 -14.13 14.78
CA VAL A 49 13.92 -14.79 13.47
C VAL A 49 12.75 -14.25 12.63
N PHE A 50 11.62 -13.91 13.26
CA PHE A 50 10.50 -13.33 12.53
C PHE A 50 10.81 -11.88 12.11
N LEU A 51 11.38 -11.07 13.01
CA LEU A 51 11.77 -9.69 12.70
C LEU A 51 12.79 -9.63 11.55
N ASP A 52 13.81 -10.48 11.58
CA ASP A 52 14.86 -10.49 10.55
C ASP A 52 14.27 -10.80 9.16
N ASN A 53 13.39 -11.81 9.08
CA ASN A 53 12.72 -12.17 7.82
C ASN A 53 11.70 -11.12 7.37
N TYR A 54 10.97 -10.50 8.31
CA TYR A 54 10.08 -9.38 8.04
C TYR A 54 10.86 -8.21 7.41
N TYR A 55 11.95 -7.76 8.03
CA TYR A 55 12.76 -6.68 7.49
C TYR A 55 13.35 -7.03 6.12
N LEU A 56 13.80 -8.26 5.93
CA LEU A 56 14.36 -8.71 4.65
C LEU A 56 13.36 -8.60 3.51
N VAL A 57 12.10 -9.00 3.73
CA VAL A 57 11.07 -9.04 2.69
C VAL A 57 10.41 -7.68 2.52
N ASP A 58 9.99 -7.04 3.61
CA ASP A 58 9.27 -5.76 3.57
C ASP A 58 10.17 -4.65 3.01
N SER A 59 11.47 -4.63 3.35
CA SER A 59 12.41 -3.65 2.80
C SER A 59 12.59 -3.75 1.28
N ARG A 60 12.40 -4.93 0.66
CA ARG A 60 12.42 -5.08 -0.80
C ARG A 60 11.25 -4.36 -1.44
N LEU A 61 10.05 -4.52 -0.86
CA LEU A 61 8.84 -3.86 -1.33
C LEU A 61 8.93 -2.35 -1.08
N VAL A 62 9.33 -1.91 0.12
CA VAL A 62 9.52 -0.48 0.44
C VAL A 62 10.52 0.16 -0.52
N ARG A 63 11.67 -0.49 -0.77
CA ARG A 63 12.67 0.01 -1.71
C ARG A 63 12.14 0.11 -3.14
N LEU A 64 11.31 -0.84 -3.57
CA LEU A 64 10.64 -0.72 -4.87
C LEU A 64 9.78 0.54 -4.87
N LEU A 65 8.91 0.74 -3.89
CA LEU A 65 8.02 1.91 -3.82
C LEU A 65 8.78 3.23 -3.86
N ASP A 66 9.87 3.35 -3.08
CA ASP A 66 10.74 4.53 -3.12
C ASP A 66 11.28 4.79 -4.54
N GLN A 67 11.67 3.74 -5.26
CA GLN A 67 12.14 3.86 -6.65
C GLN A 67 11.01 4.19 -7.63
N LEU A 68 9.80 3.68 -7.38
CA LEU A 68 8.62 4.02 -8.16
C LEU A 68 8.30 5.50 -8.02
N ASP A 69 8.34 6.05 -6.81
CA ASP A 69 8.08 7.45 -6.52
C ASP A 69 9.10 8.39 -7.17
N LEU A 70 10.35 7.95 -7.28
CA LEU A 70 11.40 8.68 -8.01
C LEU A 70 11.26 8.61 -9.54
N GLY A 71 10.36 7.77 -10.07
CA GLY A 71 10.00 7.79 -11.48
C GLY A 71 9.45 9.16 -11.86
N GLY A 72 9.90 9.75 -12.98
CA GLY A 72 9.36 11.02 -13.46
C GLY A 72 7.88 10.92 -13.89
N GLU A 73 7.28 12.05 -14.25
CA GLU A 73 5.84 12.16 -14.61
C GLU A 73 5.34 11.14 -15.66
N SER A 74 6.21 10.69 -16.56
CA SER A 74 5.85 9.74 -17.62
C SER A 74 6.99 8.76 -17.84
N PRO A 75 7.05 7.67 -17.06
CA PRO A 75 8.06 6.65 -17.21
C PRO A 75 7.92 5.95 -18.56
N ASP A 76 9.05 5.73 -19.23
CA ASP A 76 9.11 5.00 -20.49
C ASP A 76 9.43 3.51 -20.27
N SER A 77 9.49 2.75 -21.36
CA SER A 77 9.77 1.32 -21.31
C SER A 77 11.16 1.03 -20.72
N SER A 78 12.15 1.92 -20.95
CA SER A 78 13.50 1.74 -20.44
C SER A 78 13.55 1.82 -18.92
N TRP A 79 12.72 2.68 -18.33
CA TRP A 79 12.55 2.75 -16.89
C TRP A 79 11.88 1.49 -16.33
N VAL A 80 10.84 0.98 -16.99
CA VAL A 80 10.18 -0.27 -16.60
C VAL A 80 11.16 -1.44 -16.63
N ASP A 81 11.93 -1.56 -17.71
CA ASP A 81 12.95 -2.61 -17.86
C ASP A 81 14.03 -2.52 -16.77
N ALA A 82 14.44 -1.31 -16.40
CA ALA A 82 15.39 -1.08 -15.31
C ALA A 82 14.85 -1.54 -13.96
N GLN A 83 13.57 -1.30 -13.66
CA GLN A 83 12.94 -1.79 -12.43
C GLN A 83 12.90 -3.32 -12.40
N LYS A 84 12.47 -3.96 -13.50
CA LYS A 84 12.42 -5.43 -13.62
C LYS A 84 13.81 -6.06 -13.48
N ALA A 85 14.84 -5.42 -14.04
CA ALA A 85 16.23 -5.87 -13.91
C ALA A 85 16.76 -5.72 -12.47
N GLY A 86 16.39 -4.65 -11.77
CA GLY A 86 16.78 -4.41 -10.38
C GLY A 86 16.06 -5.33 -9.37
N HIS A 87 14.88 -5.82 -9.73
CA HIS A 87 14.01 -6.63 -8.87
C HIS A 87 13.56 -7.92 -9.58
N PRO A 88 14.37 -8.99 -9.54
CA PRO A 88 14.09 -10.25 -10.27
C PRO A 88 12.81 -11.00 -9.84
N TRP A 89 12.15 -10.53 -8.79
CA TRP A 89 10.86 -11.01 -8.30
C TRP A 89 9.67 -10.27 -8.93
N ILE A 90 9.89 -9.25 -9.76
CA ILE A 90 8.85 -8.64 -10.60
C ILE A 90 8.66 -9.51 -11.85
N GLU A 91 7.45 -10.01 -12.07
CA GLU A 91 7.11 -10.77 -13.29
C GLU A 91 6.69 -9.82 -14.41
N PHE A 92 5.72 -8.97 -14.10
CA PHE A 92 5.16 -7.99 -15.02
C PHE A 92 5.00 -6.64 -14.31
N MET A 93 5.04 -5.56 -15.08
CA MET A 93 4.89 -4.21 -14.57
C MET A 93 4.20 -3.32 -15.60
N ALA A 94 3.20 -2.56 -15.18
CA ALA A 94 2.51 -1.58 -16.03
C ALA A 94 2.41 -0.23 -15.32
N VAL A 95 2.41 0.83 -16.11
CA VAL A 95 2.23 2.21 -15.67
C VAL A 95 0.97 2.77 -16.29
N LEU A 96 0.12 3.34 -15.44
CA LEU A 96 -1.12 4.02 -15.79
C LEU A 96 -1.03 5.49 -15.35
N ASP A 97 -1.65 6.38 -16.11
CA ASP A 97 -1.82 7.77 -15.71
C ASP A 97 -3.06 7.97 -14.82
N ASN A 98 -3.37 9.24 -14.54
CA ASN A 98 -4.56 9.69 -13.81
C ASN A 98 -5.86 9.07 -14.32
N ASP A 99 -6.01 9.01 -15.64
CA ASP A 99 -7.24 8.59 -16.31
C ASP A 99 -7.28 7.06 -16.48
N LEU A 100 -6.38 6.34 -15.80
CA LEU A 100 -6.18 4.89 -15.90
C LEU A 100 -5.86 4.45 -17.34
N LEU A 101 -5.28 5.34 -18.13
CA LEU A 101 -4.79 5.04 -19.46
C LEU A 101 -3.42 4.38 -19.34
N PHE A 102 -3.23 3.34 -20.13
CA PHE A 102 -1.96 2.65 -20.19
C PHE A 102 -0.88 3.52 -20.82
N VAL A 103 0.22 3.73 -20.10
CA VAL A 103 1.35 4.58 -20.51
C VAL A 103 2.54 3.73 -20.97
N SER A 104 2.92 2.73 -20.18
CA SER A 104 4.11 1.92 -20.46
C SER A 104 4.12 0.58 -19.71
N GLY A 105 5.00 -0.32 -20.15
CA GLY A 105 5.24 -1.63 -19.54
C GLY A 105 4.49 -2.78 -20.21
N ASP A 106 4.07 -3.75 -19.41
CA ASP A 106 3.39 -4.95 -19.86
C ASP A 106 1.89 -4.68 -20.08
N GLU A 107 1.45 -4.68 -21.34
CA GLU A 107 0.05 -4.36 -21.72
C GLU A 107 -0.98 -5.24 -21.01
N TYR A 108 -0.66 -6.51 -20.76
CA TYR A 108 -1.55 -7.44 -20.07
C TYR A 108 -1.98 -6.92 -18.68
N LEU A 109 -1.05 -6.33 -17.91
CA LEU A 109 -1.39 -5.68 -16.65
C LEU A 109 -2.08 -4.33 -16.87
N GLY A 110 -1.66 -3.58 -17.90
CA GLY A 110 -2.27 -2.29 -18.25
C GLY A 110 -3.76 -2.35 -18.56
N TYR A 111 -4.23 -3.49 -19.06
CA TYR A 111 -5.64 -3.75 -19.38
C TYR A 111 -6.30 -4.78 -18.44
N ASP A 112 -5.66 -5.13 -17.32
CA ASP A 112 -6.20 -6.11 -16.38
C ASP A 112 -7.52 -5.62 -15.75
N ALA A 113 -8.58 -6.42 -15.93
CA ALA A 113 -9.91 -6.05 -15.47
C ALA A 113 -10.03 -5.98 -13.94
N ALA A 114 -9.31 -6.83 -13.19
CA ALA A 114 -9.37 -6.83 -11.74
C ALA A 114 -8.67 -5.59 -11.17
N VAL A 115 -7.54 -5.19 -11.76
CA VAL A 115 -6.84 -3.95 -11.42
C VAL A 115 -7.73 -2.73 -11.69
N ARG A 116 -8.37 -2.68 -12.87
CA ARG A 116 -9.28 -1.57 -13.22
C ARG A 116 -10.46 -1.48 -12.26
N ASN A 117 -11.12 -2.61 -11.98
CA ASN A 117 -12.22 -2.67 -11.03
C ASN A 117 -11.79 -2.21 -9.62
N LEU A 118 -10.60 -2.60 -9.15
CA LEU A 118 -10.08 -2.13 -7.87
C LEU A 118 -9.87 -0.61 -7.87
N LEU A 119 -9.25 -0.07 -8.91
CA LEU A 119 -8.93 1.35 -9.01
C LEU A 119 -10.19 2.22 -9.08
N GLU A 120 -11.23 1.76 -9.77
CA GLU A 120 -12.54 2.40 -9.81
C GLU A 120 -13.25 2.40 -8.44
N GLN A 121 -13.14 1.31 -7.67
CA GLN A 121 -13.80 1.17 -6.36
C GLN A 121 -13.10 1.94 -5.24
N THR A 122 -11.78 2.03 -5.30
CA THR A 122 -10.96 2.59 -4.21
C THR A 122 -10.94 4.13 -4.25
N GLY A 123 -11.33 4.73 -5.38
CA GLY A 123 -11.37 6.18 -5.56
C GLY A 123 -10.01 6.81 -5.86
N GLU A 124 -10.02 8.13 -5.99
CA GLU A 124 -8.83 8.96 -6.24
C GLU A 124 -7.99 9.12 -4.96
N GLY A 125 -6.67 9.18 -5.12
CA GLY A 125 -5.72 9.37 -4.03
C GLY A 125 -4.54 8.39 -4.06
N GLU A 126 -3.55 8.68 -3.22
CA GLU A 126 -2.41 7.78 -3.01
C GLU A 126 -2.86 6.47 -2.36
N LYS A 127 -2.28 5.37 -2.82
CA LYS A 127 -2.64 4.02 -2.35
C LYS A 127 -1.51 3.05 -2.59
N ARG A 128 -1.33 2.16 -1.60
CA ARG A 128 -0.35 1.07 -1.64
C ARG A 128 -1.04 -0.21 -1.21
N ILE A 129 -1.55 -0.96 -2.17
CA ILE A 129 -2.44 -2.09 -1.92
C ILE A 129 -1.93 -3.32 -2.68
N ILE A 130 -1.98 -4.48 -2.04
CA ILE A 130 -1.81 -5.75 -2.73
C ILE A 130 -3.20 -6.26 -3.15
N LEU A 131 -3.40 -6.48 -4.44
CA LEU A 131 -4.55 -7.18 -4.99
C LEU A 131 -4.19 -8.64 -5.23
N LYS A 132 -4.91 -9.55 -4.59
CA LYS A 132 -4.85 -10.97 -4.90
C LYS A 132 -5.95 -11.34 -5.89
N HIS A 133 -5.58 -11.88 -7.04
CA HIS A 133 -6.55 -12.28 -8.06
C HIS A 133 -6.02 -13.42 -8.92
N ASP A 134 -6.80 -14.49 -9.10
CA ASP A 134 -6.45 -15.65 -9.93
C ASP A 134 -5.06 -16.25 -9.64
N GLY A 135 -4.71 -16.33 -8.35
CA GLY A 135 -3.41 -16.85 -7.91
C GLY A 135 -2.24 -15.87 -8.08
N ARG A 136 -2.48 -14.69 -8.63
CA ARG A 136 -1.49 -13.60 -8.76
C ARG A 136 -1.53 -12.67 -7.57
N CYS A 137 -0.41 -11.99 -7.34
CA CYS A 137 -0.22 -10.99 -6.31
C CYS A 137 0.21 -9.69 -6.99
N LEU A 138 -0.68 -8.71 -7.05
CA LEU A 138 -0.45 -7.46 -7.77
C LEU A 138 -0.29 -6.31 -6.77
N LEU A 139 0.89 -5.72 -6.69
CA LEU A 139 1.09 -4.45 -5.98
C LEU A 139 0.58 -3.32 -6.85
N VAL A 140 -0.40 -2.59 -6.33
CA VAL A 140 -0.98 -1.39 -6.92
C VAL A 140 -0.50 -0.21 -6.10
N HIS A 141 0.36 0.60 -6.71
CA HIS A 141 0.95 1.79 -6.11
C HIS A 141 0.51 3.02 -6.90
N ALA A 142 -0.40 3.81 -6.34
CA ALA A 142 -0.70 5.13 -6.87
C ALA A 142 -0.02 6.18 -6.00
N SER A 143 0.77 7.06 -6.63
CA SER A 143 1.47 8.13 -5.95
C SER A 143 1.46 9.43 -6.76
N GLN A 144 1.71 10.54 -6.07
CA GLN A 144 1.77 11.84 -6.71
C GLN A 144 2.97 11.93 -7.67
N ALA A 145 2.69 12.15 -8.95
CA ALA A 145 3.67 12.38 -10.02
C ALA A 145 3.81 13.87 -10.40
N GLY A 146 2.88 14.73 -10.01
CA GLY A 146 2.91 16.19 -10.22
C GLY A 146 1.80 16.88 -9.40
N PRO A 147 1.63 18.21 -9.43
CA PRO A 147 0.72 18.94 -8.52
C PRO A 147 -0.73 18.43 -8.49
N ASP A 148 -1.25 17.99 -9.64
CA ASP A 148 -2.61 17.44 -9.79
C ASP A 148 -2.59 16.11 -10.57
N ARG A 149 -1.47 15.38 -10.48
CA ARG A 149 -1.25 14.13 -11.22
C ARG A 149 -0.83 13.02 -10.29
N LEU A 150 -1.67 12.01 -10.18
CA LEU A 150 -1.35 10.67 -9.76
C LEU A 150 -0.83 9.85 -10.94
N ARG A 151 0.06 8.92 -10.60
CA ARG A 151 0.47 7.85 -11.49
C ARG A 151 0.23 6.56 -10.74
N THR A 152 -0.37 5.59 -11.41
CA THR A 152 -0.53 4.25 -10.86
C THR A 152 0.47 3.31 -11.51
N VAL A 153 1.28 2.66 -10.69
CA VAL A 153 2.17 1.59 -11.11
C VAL A 153 1.62 0.28 -10.56
N VAL A 154 1.49 -0.69 -11.45
CA VAL A 154 0.98 -2.03 -11.14
C VAL A 154 2.10 -3.01 -11.36
N VAL A 155 2.39 -3.82 -10.35
CA VAL A 155 3.53 -4.75 -10.34
C VAL A 155 3.03 -6.14 -9.97
N GLU A 156 3.20 -7.11 -10.85
CA GLU A 156 2.96 -8.52 -10.53
C GLU A 156 4.19 -9.09 -9.81
N ILE A 157 3.97 -9.52 -8.56
CA ILE A 157 5.00 -9.98 -7.64
C ILE A 157 5.02 -11.50 -7.63
N ASN A 158 6.19 -12.07 -7.94
CA ASN A 158 6.49 -13.45 -7.61
C ASN A 158 6.83 -13.57 -6.11
N VAL A 159 5.84 -14.04 -5.35
CA VAL A 159 5.92 -14.10 -3.88
C VAL A 159 6.93 -15.15 -3.40
N ASP A 160 7.10 -16.25 -4.14
CA ASP A 160 8.10 -17.25 -3.76
C ASP A 160 9.53 -16.72 -3.94
N ARG A 161 9.76 -15.92 -4.99
CA ARG A 161 11.06 -15.26 -5.22
C ARG A 161 11.32 -14.15 -4.20
N ILE A 162 10.32 -13.35 -3.84
CA ILE A 162 10.55 -12.29 -2.84
C ILE A 162 10.87 -12.88 -1.46
N MET A 163 10.33 -14.06 -1.15
CA MET A 163 10.52 -14.80 0.10
C MET A 163 11.74 -15.74 0.08
N ILE A 164 12.48 -15.85 -1.02
CA ILE A 164 13.48 -16.92 -1.24
C ILE A 164 14.60 -16.96 -0.18
N ASP A 165 14.95 -15.81 0.38
CA ASP A 165 16.02 -15.68 1.38
C ASP A 165 15.48 -15.70 2.81
N SER A 166 14.17 -15.93 2.99
CA SER A 166 13.59 -16.12 4.32
C SER A 166 14.14 -17.39 4.95
N THR A 167 14.67 -17.24 6.16
CA THR A 167 15.23 -18.35 6.95
C THR A 167 14.17 -19.18 7.66
N SER A 168 12.91 -18.74 7.65
CA SER A 168 11.81 -19.42 8.33
C SER A 168 10.71 -19.89 7.39
N THR A 169 10.34 -21.16 7.55
CA THR A 169 9.17 -21.79 6.92
C THR A 169 7.85 -21.52 7.68
N ASP A 170 7.93 -20.88 8.85
CA ASP A 170 6.79 -20.55 9.70
C ASP A 170 6.34 -19.10 9.55
N MET A 171 6.94 -18.36 8.60
CA MET A 171 6.49 -17.03 8.20
C MET A 171 5.51 -17.14 7.02
N PHE A 172 4.41 -16.39 7.09
CA PHE A 172 3.39 -16.33 6.06
C PHE A 172 3.05 -14.87 5.72
N LEU A 173 2.74 -14.61 4.46
CA LEU A 173 2.15 -13.35 4.03
C LEU A 173 0.63 -13.51 3.93
N ALA A 174 -0.10 -12.52 4.41
CA ALA A 174 -1.54 -12.45 4.31
C ALA A 174 -1.96 -11.10 3.72
N VAL A 175 -2.94 -11.14 2.84
CA VAL A 175 -3.58 -9.98 2.25
C VAL A 175 -5.05 -10.06 2.62
N ASP A 176 -5.53 -9.03 3.31
CA ASP A 176 -6.89 -9.02 3.88
C ASP A 176 -7.20 -10.26 4.74
N GLU A 177 -8.12 -11.11 4.30
CA GLU A 177 -8.54 -12.33 5.02
C GLU A 177 -7.94 -13.62 4.45
N GLU A 178 -6.92 -13.53 3.60
CA GLU A 178 -6.36 -14.69 2.89
C GLU A 178 -4.82 -14.76 2.97
N LEU A 179 -4.27 -15.98 3.09
CA LEU A 179 -2.84 -16.20 2.93
C LEU A 179 -2.43 -16.16 1.45
N VAL A 180 -1.25 -15.62 1.18
CA VAL A 180 -0.73 -15.45 -0.18
C VAL A 180 -0.19 -16.78 -0.74
N GLN A 181 0.76 -17.41 -0.06
CA GLN A 181 1.47 -18.62 -0.54
C GLN A 181 0.73 -19.93 -0.27
N HIS A 182 -0.15 -19.95 0.73
CA HIS A 182 -0.88 -21.15 1.17
C HIS A 182 -2.37 -20.85 1.39
N PRO A 183 -3.11 -20.50 0.33
CA PRO A 183 -4.51 -20.11 0.43
C PRO A 183 -5.40 -21.17 1.09
N ASP A 184 -5.09 -22.45 0.87
CA ASP A 184 -5.73 -23.61 1.48
C ASP A 184 -5.64 -23.63 3.01
N LYS A 185 -4.60 -23.01 3.58
CA LYS A 185 -4.38 -22.90 5.02
C LYS A 185 -5.00 -21.65 5.64
N SER A 186 -5.63 -20.78 4.86
CA SER A 186 -6.23 -19.53 5.36
C SER A 186 -7.27 -19.77 6.45
N GLY A 187 -7.98 -20.90 6.40
CA GLY A 187 -8.94 -21.30 7.44
C GLY A 187 -8.35 -21.34 8.85
N SER A 188 -7.08 -21.74 9.01
CA SER A 188 -6.38 -21.76 10.29
C SER A 188 -6.05 -20.37 10.83
N PHE A 189 -6.10 -19.33 9.99
CA PHE A 189 -5.81 -17.96 10.35
C PHE A 189 -7.02 -17.03 10.25
N ALA A 190 -8.15 -17.51 9.72
CA ALA A 190 -9.32 -16.70 9.37
C ALA A 190 -9.83 -15.83 10.54
N SER A 191 -9.90 -16.40 11.75
CA SER A 191 -10.32 -15.66 12.95
C SER A 191 -9.36 -14.51 13.32
N LEU A 192 -8.05 -14.74 13.15
CA LEU A 192 -7.02 -13.73 13.36
C LEU A 192 -7.09 -12.68 12.26
N LEU A 193 -7.09 -13.07 10.99
CA LEU A 193 -7.08 -12.15 9.86
C LEU A 193 -8.31 -11.22 9.87
N LYS A 194 -9.50 -11.75 10.14
CA LYS A 194 -10.72 -10.95 10.33
C LYS A 194 -10.65 -9.97 11.49
N LYS A 195 -9.88 -10.29 12.54
CA LYS A 195 -9.62 -9.36 13.65
C LYS A 195 -8.61 -8.31 13.23
N LEU A 196 -7.56 -8.70 12.49
CA LEU A 196 -6.52 -7.80 12.02
C LEU A 196 -7.08 -6.79 11.02
N SER A 197 -7.97 -7.18 10.09
CA SER A 197 -8.62 -6.25 9.15
C SER A 197 -9.35 -5.08 9.83
N ARG A 198 -9.69 -5.22 11.12
CA ARG A 198 -10.34 -4.18 11.95
C ARG A 198 -9.41 -3.49 12.94
N SER A 199 -8.19 -3.99 13.12
CA SER A 199 -7.22 -3.52 14.10
C SER A 199 -6.29 -2.48 13.50
N ARG A 200 -6.07 -1.36 14.19
CA ARG A 200 -5.08 -0.33 13.79
C ARG A 200 -3.67 -0.55 14.34
N LYS A 201 -3.50 -1.55 15.20
CA LYS A 201 -2.19 -1.88 15.77
C LYS A 201 -1.22 -2.31 14.67
N TYR A 202 0.03 -1.87 14.76
CA TYR A 202 1.11 -2.22 13.84
C TYR A 202 1.57 -3.68 13.97
N SER A 203 1.71 -4.17 15.19
CA SER A 203 2.15 -5.52 15.46
C SER A 203 1.47 -6.10 16.70
N GLY A 204 1.61 -7.41 16.88
CA GLY A 204 1.11 -8.05 18.07
C GLY A 204 1.27 -9.57 18.09
N ARG A 205 0.59 -10.17 19.05
CA ARG A 205 0.55 -11.62 19.25
C ARG A 205 -0.85 -12.10 19.55
N SER A 206 -1.15 -13.33 19.16
CA SER A 206 -2.40 -14.02 19.43
C SER A 206 -2.14 -15.50 19.72
N ARG A 207 -3.17 -16.20 20.18
CA ARG A 207 -3.20 -17.66 20.18
C ARG A 207 -4.34 -18.13 19.29
N VAL A 208 -4.03 -19.03 18.37
CA VAL A 208 -5.01 -19.70 17.50
C VAL A 208 -4.70 -21.18 17.55
N ASP A 209 -5.71 -22.01 17.84
CA ASP A 209 -5.57 -23.47 17.95
C ASP A 209 -4.42 -23.94 18.86
N GLY A 210 -4.20 -23.23 19.96
CA GLY A 210 -3.13 -23.53 20.92
C GLY A 210 -1.73 -23.11 20.50
N GLN A 211 -1.54 -22.64 19.26
CA GLN A 211 -0.27 -22.13 18.74
C GLN A 211 -0.13 -20.63 19.00
N ARG A 212 1.10 -20.17 19.25
CA ARG A 212 1.38 -18.74 19.36
C ARG A 212 1.60 -18.18 17.97
N LEU A 213 0.83 -17.16 17.63
CA LEU A 213 0.99 -16.42 16.40
C LEU A 213 1.46 -15.01 16.72
N TYR A 214 2.43 -14.54 15.94
CA TYR A 214 2.90 -13.17 15.94
C TYR A 214 2.55 -12.56 14.59
N TRP A 215 2.34 -11.25 14.57
CA TRP A 215 2.02 -10.56 13.33
C TRP A 215 2.58 -9.15 13.31
N ILE A 216 2.92 -8.67 12.12
CA ILE A 216 3.45 -7.34 11.84
C ILE A 216 2.79 -6.85 10.54
N ARG A 217 2.29 -5.62 10.52
CA ARG A 217 1.78 -4.99 9.30
C ARG A 217 2.93 -4.54 8.41
N SER A 218 2.74 -4.65 7.10
CA SER A 218 3.69 -4.14 6.14
C SER A 218 3.79 -2.62 6.20
N MET A 219 4.99 -2.10 5.94
CA MET A 219 5.20 -0.69 5.63
C MET A 219 5.00 -0.38 4.16
N ALA A 220 5.06 -1.40 3.31
CA ALA A 220 4.95 -1.28 1.87
C ALA A 220 3.50 -1.30 1.37
N ALA A 221 2.59 -2.04 2.01
CA ALA A 221 1.19 -2.08 1.58
C ALA A 221 0.21 -2.14 2.76
N ASP A 222 -0.87 -1.37 2.68
CA ASP A 222 -1.79 -1.13 3.80
C ASP A 222 -2.56 -2.39 4.23
N ASN A 223 -2.84 -3.28 3.27
CA ASN A 223 -3.57 -4.53 3.49
C ASN A 223 -2.67 -5.77 3.61
N LEU A 224 -1.34 -5.60 3.61
CA LEU A 224 -0.39 -6.70 3.76
C LEU A 224 0.01 -6.89 5.23
N VAL A 225 -0.07 -8.14 5.69
CA VAL A 225 0.30 -8.56 7.04
C VAL A 225 1.23 -9.76 6.98
N TYR A 226 2.32 -9.66 7.72
CA TYR A 226 3.24 -10.76 7.99
C TYR A 226 2.77 -11.52 9.22
N LEU A 227 2.73 -12.84 9.13
CA LEU A 227 2.36 -13.74 10.22
C LEU A 227 3.53 -14.66 10.51
N TYR A 228 3.69 -15.04 11.78
CA TYR A 228 4.68 -16.01 12.20
C TYR A 228 4.09 -16.96 13.23
N ARG A 229 4.29 -18.25 13.00
CA ARG A 229 3.95 -19.30 13.95
C ARG A 229 5.19 -19.64 14.79
N GLY A 230 5.13 -19.32 16.09
CA GLY A 230 6.20 -19.64 17.04
C GLY A 230 5.84 -20.75 18.02
#